data_AF-A0A814VES7-F1
#
_entry.id   AF-A0A814VES7-F1
#
_cell.length_a   1.000
_cell.length_b   1.000
_cell.length_c   1.000
_cell.angle_alpha   90.00
_cell.angle_beta   90.00
_cell.angle_gamma   90.00
#
_symmetry.space_group_name_H-M   'P 1'
#
loop_
_entity.id
_entity.type
_entity.pdbx_description
1 polymer ?
#
loop_
_entity_poly.entity_id
_entity_poly.type
_entity_poly.pdbx_seq_one_letter_code
_entity_poly.pdbx_strand_id
1 'polypeptide(L)'
;MKQETLLCTIDVADLYTMIPQVEAVIRLARFVMQNNYFKYDGQFYHPIKGEAMGSSLPLIIANCYMYFFEQNIIKQINNSFGIYVRYIDDIFMAINWPNRHLIKQVER
;
A
#
# COMPACT_ATOMS: atom_id res chain seq x y z
N MET A 1 -57.51 -25.38 -2.77
CA MET A 1 -56.12 -25.81 -2.57
C MET A 1 -55.66 -25.28 -1.22
N LYS A 2 -55.23 -26.14 -0.29
CA LYS A 2 -54.72 -25.71 1.03
C LYS A 2 -53.39 -24.98 0.82
N GLN A 3 -53.27 -23.76 1.33
CA GLN A 3 -51.98 -23.06 1.39
C GLN A 3 -51.24 -23.54 2.64
N GLU A 4 -50.23 -24.38 2.44
CA GLU A 4 -49.32 -24.80 3.49
C GLU A 4 -48.20 -23.76 3.62
N THR A 5 -48.08 -23.16 4.81
CA THR A 5 -46.99 -22.22 5.11
C THR A 5 -45.79 -23.02 5.57
N LEU A 6 -44.72 -22.99 4.79
CA LEU A 6 -43.47 -23.69 5.09
C LEU A 6 -42.51 -22.72 5.80
N LEU A 7 -42.15 -23.03 7.04
CA LEU A 7 -41.08 -22.33 7.74
C LEU A 7 -39.76 -23.01 7.40
N CYS A 8 -38.89 -22.32 6.68
CA CYS A 8 -37.55 -22.80 6.36
C CYS A 8 -36.52 -22.03 7.21
N THR A 9 -35.53 -22.75 7.73
CA THR A 9 -34.33 -22.16 8.32
C THR A 9 -33.15 -22.52 7.43
N ILE A 10 -32.33 -21.52 7.10
CA ILE A 10 -31.13 -21.68 6.30
C ILE A 10 -29.98 -21.19 7.17
N ASP A 11 -28.96 -22.02 7.32
CA ASP A 11 -27.68 -21.64 7.90
C ASP A 11 -26.67 -21.43 6.78
N VAL A 12 -25.92 -20.33 6.83
CA VAL A 12 -24.90 -20.01 5.84
C VAL A 12 -23.54 -20.43 6.39
N ALA A 13 -23.12 -21.64 6.03
CA ALA A 13 -21.77 -22.11 6.31
C ALA A 13 -20.73 -21.17 5.66
N ASP A 14 -19.61 -20.93 6.36
CA ASP A 14 -18.46 -20.22 5.81
C ASP A 14 -18.72 -18.76 5.37
N LEU A 15 -19.76 -18.11 5.93
CA LEU A 15 -20.12 -16.72 5.61
C LEU A 15 -18.92 -15.76 5.63
N TYR A 16 -18.07 -15.85 6.65
CA TYR A 16 -16.92 -14.95 6.83
C TYR A 16 -15.73 -15.24 5.88
N THR A 17 -15.58 -16.47 5.42
CA THR A 17 -14.53 -16.88 4.48
C THR A 17 -14.96 -16.69 3.03
N MET A 18 -16.27 -16.68 2.75
CA MET A 18 -16.84 -16.32 1.46
C MET A 18 -16.87 -14.81 1.18
N ILE A 19 -16.69 -13.96 2.19
CA ILE A 19 -16.46 -12.53 1.95
C ILE A 19 -15.15 -12.42 1.16
N PRO A 20 -15.12 -11.82 -0.04
CA PRO A 20 -13.89 -11.67 -0.80
C PRO A 20 -13.01 -10.60 -0.15
N GLN A 21 -12.29 -11.00 0.91
CA GLN A 21 -11.56 -10.10 1.81
C GLN A 21 -10.54 -9.26 1.05
N VAL A 22 -9.81 -9.86 0.11
CA VAL A 22 -8.79 -9.16 -0.70
C VAL A 22 -9.42 -8.12 -1.62
N GLU A 23 -10.48 -8.49 -2.35
CA GLU A 23 -11.17 -7.57 -3.27
C GLU A 23 -11.82 -6.42 -2.49
N ALA A 24 -12.44 -6.71 -1.34
CA ALA A 24 -13.01 -5.69 -0.46
C ALA A 24 -11.94 -4.72 0.05
N VAL A 25 -10.79 -5.24 0.51
CA VAL A 25 -9.66 -4.41 0.96
C VAL A 25 -9.11 -3.55 -0.17
N ILE A 26 -8.92 -4.10 -1.38
CA ILE A 26 -8.45 -3.34 -2.54
C ILE A 26 -9.43 -2.23 -2.92
N ARG A 27 -10.74 -2.54 -2.92
CA ARG A 27 -11.79 -1.55 -3.23
C ARG A 27 -11.84 -0.43 -2.19
N LEU A 28 -11.78 -0.77 -0.91
CA LEU A 28 -11.76 0.22 0.17
C LEU A 28 -10.47 1.06 0.16
N ALA A 29 -9.32 0.43 -0.10
CA ALA A 29 -8.06 1.13 -0.23
C ALA A 29 -8.10 2.14 -1.39
N ARG A 30 -8.58 1.73 -2.57
CA ARG A 30 -8.80 2.63 -3.71
C ARG A 30 -9.72 3.78 -3.36
N PHE A 31 -10.84 3.50 -2.68
CA PHE A 31 -11.79 4.51 -2.26
C PHE A 31 -11.14 5.57 -1.36
N VAL A 32 -10.37 5.14 -0.36
CA VAL A 32 -9.68 6.06 0.57
C VAL A 32 -8.65 6.92 -0.15
N MET A 33 -7.83 6.34 -1.04
CA MET A 33 -6.81 7.09 -1.79
C MET A 33 -7.45 8.11 -2.75
N GLN A 34 -8.60 7.77 -3.36
CA GLN A 34 -9.31 8.69 -4.26
C GLN A 34 -10.10 9.78 -3.55
N ASN A 35 -10.51 9.55 -2.30
CA ASN A 35 -11.34 10.47 -1.52
C ASN A 35 -10.58 11.06 -0.33
N ASN A 36 -9.28 11.26 -0.49
CA ASN A 36 -8.44 11.87 0.55
C ASN A 36 -8.53 13.40 0.50
N TYR A 37 -9.49 13.97 1.23
CA TYR A 37 -9.68 15.43 1.35
C TYR A 37 -9.12 15.93 2.68
N PHE A 38 -8.55 17.13 2.69
CA PHE A 38 -8.14 17.82 3.91
C PHE A 38 -8.86 19.15 4.06
N LYS A 39 -9.02 19.61 5.30
CA LYS A 39 -9.65 20.88 5.62
C LYS A 39 -8.58 21.91 5.98
N TYR A 40 -8.61 23.06 5.33
CA TYR A 40 -7.76 24.21 5.64
C TYR A 40 -8.61 25.48 5.55
N ASP A 41 -8.49 26.37 6.53
CA ASP A 41 -9.23 27.64 6.59
C ASP A 41 -10.74 27.51 6.30
N GLY A 42 -11.38 26.50 6.91
CA GLY A 42 -12.82 26.25 6.74
C GLY A 42 -13.22 25.57 5.43
N GLN A 43 -12.31 25.44 4.46
CA GLN A 43 -12.57 24.88 3.12
C GLN A 43 -11.97 23.48 2.96
N PHE A 44 -12.58 22.66 2.10
CA PHE A 44 -12.10 21.33 1.76
C PHE A 44 -11.30 21.35 0.47
N TYR A 45 -10.17 20.65 0.48
CA TYR A 45 -9.25 20.57 -0.66
C TYR A 45 -8.95 19.12 -1.00
N HIS A 46 -8.80 18.85 -2.29
CA HIS A 46 -8.31 17.59 -2.81
C HIS A 46 -6.88 17.78 -3.36
N PRO A 47 -5.89 17.01 -2.90
CA PRO A 47 -4.53 17.09 -3.42
C PRO A 47 -4.48 16.82 -4.93
N ILE A 48 -3.79 17.68 -5.70
CA ILE A 48 -3.62 17.51 -7.16
C ILE A 48 -2.58 16.41 -7.46
N LYS A 49 -1.59 16.24 -6.57
CA LYS A 49 -0.53 15.24 -6.70
C LYS A 49 -0.14 14.73 -5.33
N GLY A 50 -0.03 13.40 -5.21
CA GLY A 50 0.28 12.75 -3.94
C GLY A 50 -0.96 12.65 -3.03
N GLU A 51 -0.70 12.36 -1.77
CA GLU A 51 -1.73 12.08 -0.77
C GLU A 51 -1.76 13.20 0.28
N ALA A 52 -2.94 13.48 0.84
CA ALA A 52 -3.03 14.41 1.96
C ALA A 52 -2.31 13.80 3.18
N MET A 53 -1.37 14.55 3.74
CA MET A 53 -0.62 14.11 4.92
C MET A 53 -1.56 13.92 6.11
N GLY A 54 -1.39 12.82 6.84
CA GLY A 54 -2.16 12.50 8.04
C GLY A 54 -3.19 11.39 7.88
N SER A 55 -3.42 10.88 6.66
CA SER A 55 -4.19 9.64 6.48
C SER A 55 -3.30 8.41 6.74
N SER A 56 -3.87 7.35 7.30
CA SER A 56 -3.14 6.15 7.75
C SER A 56 -2.76 5.21 6.61
N LEU A 57 -3.46 5.27 5.48
CA LEU A 57 -3.30 4.33 4.36
C LEU A 57 -2.11 4.64 3.43
N PRO A 58 -1.81 5.91 3.05
CA PRO A 58 -0.71 6.22 2.15
C PRO A 58 0.65 5.70 2.61
N LEU A 59 0.92 5.71 3.92
CA LEU A 59 2.17 5.20 4.47
C LEU A 59 2.35 3.69 4.18
N ILE A 60 1.27 2.92 4.30
CA ILE A 60 1.27 1.48 4.01
C ILE A 60 1.50 1.27 2.51
N ILE A 61 0.78 2.00 1.66
CA ILE A 61 0.92 1.90 0.21
C ILE A 61 2.34 2.31 -0.26
N ALA A 62 2.91 3.36 0.33
CA ALA A 62 4.28 3.79 0.05
C ALA A 62 5.30 2.71 0.41
N ASN A 63 5.15 2.06 1.58
CA ASN A 63 6.02 0.94 1.95
C ASN A 63 5.86 -0.27 1.02
N CYS A 64 4.63 -0.59 0.58
CA CYS A 64 4.41 -1.64 -0.43
C CYS A 64 5.12 -1.31 -1.75
N TYR A 65 4.99 -0.07 -2.24
CA TYR A 65 5.69 0.37 -3.44
C TYR A 65 7.22 0.29 -3.28
N MET A 66 7.74 0.83 -2.17
CA MET A 66 9.18 0.84 -1.88
C MET A 66 9.75 -0.58 -1.82
N TYR A 67 9.02 -1.54 -1.23
CA TYR A 67 9.44 -2.94 -1.20
C TYR A 67 9.73 -3.51 -2.59
N PHE A 68 8.94 -3.19 -3.61
CA PHE A 68 9.18 -3.65 -4.98
C PHE A 68 10.29 -2.87 -5.67
N PHE A 69 10.34 -1.55 -5.44
CA PHE A 69 11.35 -0.66 -6.00
C PHE A 69 12.76 -1.03 -5.51
N GLU A 70 12.91 -1.31 -4.21
CA GLU A 70 14.21 -1.52 -3.56
C GLU A 70 14.82 -2.91 -3.82
N GLN A 71 14.07 -3.87 -4.36
CA GLN A 71 14.53 -5.25 -4.57
C GLN A 71 15.86 -5.35 -5.32
N ASN A 72 16.00 -4.58 -6.41
CA ASN A 72 17.21 -4.61 -7.23
C ASN A 72 18.40 -3.91 -6.55
N ILE A 73 18.11 -2.90 -5.73
CA ILE A 73 19.11 -2.14 -4.96
C ILE A 73 19.67 -3.04 -3.85
N ILE A 74 18.78 -3.66 -3.05
CA ILE A 74 19.16 -4.55 -1.95
C ILE A 74 20.00 -5.74 -2.44
N LYS A 75 19.62 -6.37 -3.55
CA LYS A 75 20.39 -7.48 -4.13
C LYS A 75 21.84 -7.09 -4.43
N GLN A 76 22.05 -5.89 -4.98
CA GLN A 76 23.39 -5.41 -5.31
C GLN A 76 24.18 -5.02 -4.07
N ILE A 77 23.52 -4.39 -3.08
CA ILE A 77 24.15 -4.02 -1.82
C ILE A 77 24.63 -5.27 -1.08
N ASN A 78 23.80 -6.31 -1.00
CA ASN A 78 24.17 -7.60 -0.40
C ASN A 78 25.40 -8.22 -1.08
N ASN A 79 25.48 -8.16 -2.42
CA ASN A 79 26.65 -8.66 -3.16
C ASN A 79 27.93 -7.88 -2.85
N SER A 80 27.82 -6.61 -2.46
CA SER A 80 28.94 -5.73 -2.13
C SER A 80 29.31 -5.73 -0.64
N PHE A 81 28.66 -6.55 0.19
CA PHE A 81 28.73 -6.50 1.66
C PHE A 81 28.43 -5.09 2.22
N GLY A 82 27.54 -4.36 1.56
CA GLY A 82 27.12 -3.02 1.95
C GLY A 82 25.99 -3.03 2.98
N ILE A 83 25.65 -1.84 3.47
CA ILE A 83 24.55 -1.58 4.39
C ILE A 83 23.46 -0.83 3.63
N TYR A 84 22.21 -1.26 3.81
CA TYR A 84 21.01 -0.57 3.35
C TYR A 84 20.02 -0.48 4.52
N VAL A 85 19.65 0.73 4.91
CA VAL A 85 18.63 0.99 5.94
C VAL A 85 17.70 2.07 5.42
N ARG A 86 16.40 1.89 5.61
CA ARG A 86 15.38 2.86 5.20
C ARG A 86 14.46 3.18 6.38
N TYR A 87 14.12 4.46 6.52
CA TYR A 87 13.10 4.96 7.43
C TYR A 87 12.11 5.82 6.62
N ILE A 88 10.96 5.24 6.26
CA ILE A 88 9.95 5.87 5.41
C ILE A 88 10.56 6.33 4.07
N ASP A 89 10.90 7.61 3.96
CA ASP A 89 11.51 8.30 2.80
C ASP A 89 13.03 8.49 2.94
N ASP A 90 13.57 8.42 4.16
CA ASP A 90 15.01 8.51 4.41
C ASP A 90 15.70 7.17 4.12
N ILE A 91 16.74 7.20 3.29
CA ILE A 91 17.54 6.02 2.97
C ILE A 91 19.00 6.27 3.33
N PHE A 92 19.55 5.41 4.17
CA PHE A 92 20.97 5.35 4.47
C PHE A 92 21.59 4.14 3.79
N MET A 93 22.63 4.36 2.98
CA MET A 93 23.35 3.29 2.29
C MET A 93 24.86 3.48 2.40
N ALA A 94 25.57 2.38 2.63
CA ALA A 94 27.03 2.32 2.54
C ALA A 94 27.41 1.13 1.66
N ILE A 95 28.20 1.37 0.61
CA ILE A 95 28.54 0.37 -0.41
C ILE A 95 30.04 0.40 -0.71
N ASN A 96 30.62 -0.77 -1.01
CA ASN A 96 32.04 -0.90 -1.32
C ASN A 96 32.25 -1.08 -2.84
N TRP A 97 31.81 -0.10 -3.64
CA TRP A 97 31.86 -0.14 -5.11
C TRP A 97 32.37 1.19 -5.68
N PRO A 98 33.03 1.22 -6.86
CA PRO A 98 33.31 2.48 -7.57
C PRO A 98 32.03 3.25 -7.95
N ASN A 99 31.90 4.52 -7.51
CA ASN A 99 30.74 5.44 -7.60
C ASN A 99 29.84 5.39 -8.86
N ARG A 100 30.38 5.00 -10.01
CA ARG A 100 29.75 5.10 -11.35
C ARG A 100 28.59 4.13 -11.64
N HIS A 101 28.34 3.12 -10.79
CA HIS A 101 27.32 2.09 -11.07
C HIS A 101 25.97 2.31 -10.36
N LEU A 102 25.93 3.05 -9.25
CA LEU A 102 24.70 3.22 -8.45
C LEU A 102 23.82 4.39 -8.93
N ILE A 103 24.42 5.52 -9.32
CA ILE A 103 23.67 6.72 -9.70
C ILE A 103 22.75 6.45 -10.90
N LYS A 104 23.21 5.62 -11.85
CA LYS A 104 22.42 5.22 -13.04
C LYS A 104 21.14 4.44 -12.73
N GLN A 105 21.00 3.90 -11.53
CA GLN A 105 19.84 3.09 -11.13
C GLN A 105 18.84 3.87 -10.29
N VAL A 106 19.29 4.94 -9.62
CA VAL A 106 18.43 5.83 -8.83
C VAL A 106 17.71 6.84 -9.73
N GLU A 107 18.31 7.20 -10.87
CA GLU A 107 17.75 8.18 -11.82
C GLU A 107 16.78 7.59 -12.87
N ARG A 108 16.37 6.32 -12.75
CA ARG A 108 15.37 5.68 -13.63
C ARG A 108 14.02 5.54 -12.93
#